data_AF-A0A1V6TLS4-F1
#
_entry.id   AF-A0A1V6TLS4-F1
#
_cell.length_a   1.000
_cell.length_b   1.000
_cell.length_c   1.000
_cell.angle_alpha   90.00
_cell.angle_beta   90.00
_cell.angle_gamma   90.00
#
_symmetry.space_group_name_H-M   'P 1'
#
loop_
_entity.id
_entity.type
_entity.pdbx_description
1 polymer ?
#
loop_
_entity_poly.entity_id
_entity_poly.type
_entity_poly.pdbx_seq_one_letter_code
_entity_poly.pdbx_strand_id
1 'polypeptide(L)'
;MEIFKKFSSIELTLPPLDIFKIPSKPLVRMPLMPRNTPTGKLFHPFEVNPRFFNFTMGSDFVFTFVAAYVSVVFLLNKFNDVRQYKPWSLTRTTAFKVFMIIHNSMLAVFSAWAISGMMYNQMVHWYSATSGLERADPTLLVEYLCNMDSKNYRILTKPLIGSEERIIYMYWIFYISKFYEVVDTLIILARGKRSSTLQTFHHAGVIIIGWTGLRYESPMAPPGAILNAAVHTLMYFYFTLQTLGISVSRRFKRALTSIQIAQFIVGLGFAHFYLFVNYKAPLHKDPASGADLLQGSVQSPNGSNETATFSCLNNQGGAFPLVVASSYLLPLIYLFVEFYINSYGGKTAAPATSTGTTAVKTE
;
A
#
# COMPACT_ATOMS: atom_id res chain seq x y z
N MET A 1 19.31 23.78 -23.06
CA MET A 1 19.50 22.67 -24.03
C MET A 1 20.04 21.39 -23.37
N GLU A 2 20.92 21.47 -22.37
CA GLU A 2 21.44 20.29 -21.65
C GLU A 2 20.39 19.54 -20.79
N ILE A 3 19.44 20.25 -20.16
CA ILE A 3 18.36 19.61 -19.40
C ILE A 3 17.51 18.70 -20.30
N PHE A 4 17.18 19.15 -21.52
CA PHE A 4 16.43 18.36 -22.49
C PHE A 4 17.22 17.16 -23.04
N LYS A 5 18.55 17.28 -23.20
CA LYS A 5 19.43 16.14 -23.50
C LYS A 5 19.47 15.12 -22.36
N LYS A 6 19.35 15.55 -21.11
CA LYS A 6 19.34 14.68 -19.93
C LYS A 6 18.11 13.77 -19.85
N PHE A 7 16.96 14.23 -20.35
CA PHE A 7 15.73 13.43 -20.44
C PHE A 7 15.63 12.61 -21.74
N SER A 8 16.60 12.72 -22.66
CA SER A 8 16.64 11.97 -23.93
C SER A 8 16.69 10.44 -23.76
N SER A 9 17.02 9.97 -22.55
CA SER A 9 17.10 8.56 -22.19
C SER A 9 15.80 7.99 -21.63
N ILE A 10 14.79 8.84 -21.35
CA ILE A 10 13.49 8.43 -20.82
C ILE A 10 12.43 8.63 -21.91
N GLU A 11 11.68 7.58 -22.22
CA GLU A 11 10.67 7.59 -23.28
C GLU A 11 9.32 7.16 -22.73
N LEU A 12 8.26 7.87 -23.11
CA LEU A 12 6.89 7.49 -22.83
C LEU A 12 6.30 6.74 -24.01
N THR A 13 6.04 5.44 -23.87
CA THR A 13 5.45 4.61 -24.94
C THR A 13 4.26 3.81 -24.41
N LEU A 14 3.41 3.34 -25.33
CA LEU A 14 2.29 2.49 -24.97
C LEU A 14 2.78 1.09 -24.60
N PRO A 15 2.26 0.49 -23.52
CA PRO A 15 2.65 -0.86 -23.12
C PRO A 15 2.16 -1.89 -24.14
N PRO A 16 2.92 -2.96 -24.40
CA PRO A 16 2.45 -4.07 -25.21
C PRO A 16 1.27 -4.77 -24.52
N LEU A 17 0.16 -5.00 -25.23
CA LEU A 17 -1.07 -5.55 -24.65
C LEU A 17 -0.89 -6.98 -24.07
N ASP A 18 0.14 -7.70 -24.51
CA ASP A 18 0.44 -9.06 -24.07
C ASP A 18 0.82 -9.18 -22.58
N ILE A 19 1.25 -8.08 -21.94
CA ILE A 19 1.58 -8.07 -20.50
C ILE A 19 0.35 -8.24 -19.61
N PHE A 20 -0.85 -7.91 -20.12
CA PHE A 20 -2.10 -8.03 -19.37
C PHE A 20 -2.74 -9.43 -19.44
N LYS A 21 -2.14 -10.36 -20.20
CA LYS A 21 -2.56 -11.76 -20.20
C LYS A 21 -2.26 -12.39 -18.84
N ILE A 22 -3.20 -13.19 -18.34
CA ILE A 22 -3.03 -13.94 -17.08
C ILE A 22 -1.75 -14.79 -17.19
N PRO A 23 -0.84 -14.74 -16.19
CA PRO A 23 0.38 -15.53 -16.24
C PRO A 23 0.08 -17.00 -16.46
N SER A 24 0.64 -17.60 -17.52
CA SER A 24 0.46 -19.03 -17.82
C SER A 24 1.19 -19.94 -16.84
N LYS A 25 2.12 -19.39 -16.05
CA LYS A 25 2.79 -20.06 -14.93
C LYS A 25 2.67 -19.19 -13.68
N PRO A 26 2.27 -19.75 -12.51
CA PRO A 26 2.34 -19.02 -11.26
C PRO A 26 3.79 -18.61 -11.01
N LEU A 27 4.01 -17.36 -10.60
CA LEU A 27 5.34 -16.87 -10.27
C LEU A 27 5.92 -17.68 -9.11
N VAL A 28 6.93 -18.50 -9.41
CA VAL A 28 7.47 -19.52 -8.47
C VAL A 28 8.31 -18.89 -7.36
N ARG A 29 8.87 -17.70 -7.57
CA ARG A 29 9.88 -17.13 -6.66
C ARG A 29 9.23 -16.35 -5.52
N MET A 30 9.32 -16.85 -4.28
CA MET A 30 9.00 -16.06 -3.08
C MET A 30 9.87 -14.80 -3.02
N PRO A 31 9.36 -13.69 -2.44
CA PRO A 31 10.17 -12.49 -2.30
C PRO A 31 11.42 -12.77 -1.46
N LEU A 32 12.46 -11.97 -1.66
CA LEU A 32 13.69 -12.08 -0.88
C LEU A 32 13.34 -11.99 0.62
N MET A 33 13.72 -13.00 1.40
CA MET A 33 13.48 -12.97 2.84
C MET A 33 14.30 -11.86 3.51
N PRO A 34 13.73 -11.11 4.46
CA PRO A 34 14.49 -10.24 5.33
C PRO A 34 15.60 -11.02 6.04
N ARG A 35 16.81 -10.47 6.11
CA ARG A 35 17.93 -11.11 6.81
C ARG A 35 17.74 -11.01 8.32
N ASN A 36 17.97 -12.13 9.01
CA ASN A 36 17.88 -12.24 10.47
C ASN A 36 19.11 -11.65 11.20
N THR A 37 19.59 -10.48 10.78
CA THR A 37 20.59 -9.73 11.55
C THR A 37 20.03 -8.34 11.83
N PRO A 38 19.64 -8.05 13.09
CA PRO A 38 19.15 -6.73 13.50
C PRO A 38 20.21 -5.67 13.22
N THR A 39 20.16 -5.05 12.04
CA THR A 39 21.10 -4.00 11.64
C THR A 39 20.36 -2.68 11.73
N GLY A 40 20.41 -2.08 12.92
CA GLY A 40 19.79 -0.79 13.25
C GLY A 40 18.54 -0.94 14.13
N LYS A 41 18.68 -0.63 15.42
CA LYS A 41 17.74 -0.95 16.51
C LYS A 41 16.31 -0.40 16.37
N LEU A 42 16.04 0.57 15.49
CA LEU A 42 14.74 1.25 15.42
C LEU A 42 13.79 0.70 14.33
N PHE A 43 14.33 0.36 13.15
CA PHE A 43 13.56 0.02 11.95
C PHE A 43 13.75 -1.44 11.50
N HIS A 44 14.40 -2.25 12.33
CA HIS A 44 14.39 -3.71 12.24
C HIS A 44 14.57 -4.30 13.65
N PRO A 45 13.60 -4.07 14.57
CA PRO A 45 13.78 -4.34 15.99
C PRO A 45 13.86 -5.83 16.37
N PHE A 46 13.37 -6.74 15.52
CA PHE A 46 13.34 -8.17 15.80
C PHE A 46 13.67 -9.01 14.56
N GLU A 47 14.03 -10.27 14.78
CA GLU A 47 14.28 -11.24 13.72
C GLU A 47 12.98 -11.81 13.16
N VAL A 48 12.95 -12.06 11.85
CA VAL A 48 11.78 -12.61 11.19
C VAL A 48 11.87 -14.13 11.18
N ASN A 49 10.90 -14.80 11.80
CA ASN A 49 10.81 -16.25 11.71
C ASN A 49 10.51 -16.66 10.25
N PRO A 50 11.38 -17.44 9.58
CA PRO A 50 11.19 -17.82 8.18
C PRO A 50 9.88 -18.54 7.90
N ARG A 51 9.45 -19.40 8.82
CA ARG A 51 8.19 -20.16 8.67
C ARG A 51 6.99 -19.23 8.74
N PHE A 52 7.04 -18.25 9.64
CA PHE A 52 5.96 -17.27 9.78
C PHE A 52 5.88 -16.34 8.56
N PHE A 53 7.02 -15.87 8.05
CA PHE A 53 7.08 -15.10 6.81
C PHE A 53 6.50 -15.90 5.63
N ASN A 54 6.97 -17.13 5.41
CA ASN A 54 6.49 -17.97 4.32
C ASN A 54 5.00 -18.32 4.45
N PHE A 55 4.53 -18.59 5.67
CA PHE A 55 3.12 -18.86 5.94
C PHE A 55 2.24 -17.65 5.60
N THR A 56 2.61 -16.47 6.10
CA THR A 56 1.84 -15.23 5.86
C THR A 56 1.89 -14.78 4.39
N MET A 57 2.93 -15.16 3.64
CA MET A 57 3.05 -14.91 2.20
C MET A 57 2.40 -15.99 1.32
N GLY A 58 1.93 -17.10 1.91
CA GLY A 58 1.24 -18.17 1.19
C GLY A 58 -0.15 -17.73 0.72
N SER A 59 -0.46 -17.95 -0.56
CA SER A 59 -1.79 -17.63 -1.12
C SER A 59 -2.93 -18.28 -0.34
N ASP A 60 -2.73 -19.53 0.09
CA ASP A 60 -3.74 -20.31 0.81
C ASP A 60 -4.13 -19.61 2.12
N PHE A 61 -3.15 -19.13 2.88
CA PHE A 61 -3.41 -18.38 4.11
C PHE A 61 -4.16 -17.10 3.82
N VAL A 62 -3.71 -16.31 2.84
CA VAL A 62 -4.29 -15.00 2.52
C VAL A 62 -5.74 -15.12 2.09
N PHE A 63 -6.04 -15.97 1.12
CA PHE A 63 -7.40 -16.13 0.61
C PHE A 63 -8.31 -16.81 1.64
N THR A 64 -7.81 -17.77 2.42
CA THR A 64 -8.58 -18.38 3.51
C THR A 64 -8.91 -17.34 4.59
N PHE A 65 -7.95 -16.51 4.99
CA PHE A 65 -8.16 -15.45 5.97
C PHE A 65 -9.20 -14.44 5.49
N VAL A 66 -9.09 -13.97 4.24
CA VAL A 66 -10.05 -13.01 3.66
C VAL A 66 -11.44 -13.62 3.57
N ALA A 67 -11.58 -14.86 3.10
CA ALA A 67 -12.85 -15.56 3.04
C ALA A 67 -13.48 -15.72 4.44
N ALA A 68 -12.67 -16.10 5.44
CA ALA A 68 -13.11 -16.20 6.83
C ALA A 68 -13.54 -14.85 7.39
N TYR A 69 -12.75 -13.79 7.19
CA TYR A 69 -13.07 -12.42 7.61
C TYR A 69 -14.41 -11.96 7.04
N VAL A 70 -14.59 -12.05 5.72
CA VAL A 70 -15.82 -11.65 5.04
C VAL A 70 -17.01 -12.45 5.57
N SER A 71 -16.87 -13.77 5.70
CA SER A 71 -17.92 -14.65 6.24
C SER A 71 -18.32 -14.26 7.67
N VAL A 72 -17.34 -14.02 8.55
CA VAL A 72 -17.58 -13.57 9.93
C VAL A 72 -18.30 -12.24 9.95
N VAL A 73 -17.91 -11.28 9.11
CA VAL A 73 -18.58 -9.97 9.02
C VAL A 73 -20.03 -10.11 8.59
N PHE A 74 -20.33 -10.94 7.59
CA PHE A 74 -21.72 -11.20 7.16
C PHE A 74 -22.55 -11.86 8.27
N LEU A 75 -22.00 -12.88 8.93
CA LEU A 75 -22.67 -13.57 10.03
C LEU A 75 -22.94 -12.63 11.22
N LEU A 76 -21.95 -11.82 11.62
CA LEU A 76 -22.09 -10.89 12.74
C LEU A 76 -23.00 -9.71 12.41
N ASN A 77 -23.01 -9.23 11.16
CA ASN A 77 -23.99 -8.24 10.71
C ASN A 77 -25.42 -8.80 10.82
N LYS A 78 -25.65 -10.04 10.37
CA LYS A 78 -26.96 -10.71 10.49
C LYS A 78 -27.35 -10.93 11.95
N PHE A 79 -26.41 -11.37 12.78
CA PHE A 79 -26.64 -11.53 14.21
C PHE A 79 -27.03 -10.21 14.89
N ASN A 80 -26.36 -9.12 14.56
CA ASN A 80 -26.69 -7.80 15.08
C ASN A 80 -28.04 -7.28 14.58
N ASP A 81 -28.40 -7.56 13.33
CA ASP A 81 -29.69 -7.20 12.75
C ASP A 81 -30.87 -7.84 13.52
N VAL A 82 -30.77 -9.15 13.81
CA VAL A 82 -31.72 -9.87 14.67
C VAL A 82 -31.83 -9.23 16.06
N ARG A 83 -30.71 -8.73 16.59
CA ARG A 83 -30.65 -8.03 17.89
C ARG A 83 -31.04 -6.56 17.81
N GLN A 84 -31.54 -6.08 16.67
CA GLN A 84 -31.89 -4.67 16.44
C GLN A 84 -30.70 -3.74 16.73
N TYR A 85 -29.49 -4.19 16.39
CA TYR A 85 -28.25 -3.45 16.53
C TYR A 85 -27.96 -2.96 17.97
N LYS A 86 -28.48 -3.66 18.98
CA LYS A 86 -28.18 -3.37 20.38
C LYS A 86 -26.68 -3.63 20.69
N PRO A 87 -25.96 -2.66 21.29
CA PRO A 87 -24.55 -2.84 21.65
C PRO A 87 -24.32 -4.05 22.56
N TRP A 88 -23.18 -4.73 22.40
CA TRP A 88 -22.85 -5.90 23.20
C TRP A 88 -22.50 -5.50 24.64
N SER A 89 -22.73 -6.40 25.59
CA SER A 89 -22.48 -6.14 27.02
C SER A 89 -21.04 -5.72 27.29
N LEU A 90 -20.08 -6.36 26.59
CA LEU A 90 -18.66 -6.05 26.66
C LEU A 90 -18.36 -4.57 26.44
N THR A 91 -19.07 -3.91 25.51
CA THR A 91 -18.80 -2.52 25.13
C THR A 91 -19.12 -1.48 26.20
N ARG A 92 -19.86 -1.88 27.25
CA ARG A 92 -20.22 -1.02 28.38
C ARG A 92 -19.13 -0.96 29.45
N THR A 93 -18.16 -1.86 29.40
CA THR A 93 -17.09 -1.97 30.40
C THR A 93 -16.04 -0.87 30.22
N THR A 94 -15.41 -0.45 31.33
CA THR A 94 -14.24 0.44 31.28
C THR A 94 -13.08 -0.22 30.56
N ALA A 95 -12.90 -1.54 30.72
CA ALA A 95 -11.90 -2.32 30.02
C ALA A 95 -12.02 -2.17 28.50
N PHE A 96 -13.24 -2.20 27.94
CA PHE A 96 -13.45 -2.01 26.51
C PHE A 96 -13.08 -0.58 26.04
N LYS A 97 -13.35 0.45 26.85
CA LYS A 97 -12.93 1.83 26.54
C LYS A 97 -11.40 1.95 26.53
N VAL A 98 -10.72 1.41 27.55
CA VAL A 98 -9.25 1.39 27.63
C VAL A 98 -8.67 0.63 26.45
N PHE A 99 -9.23 -0.53 26.11
CA PHE A 99 -8.85 -1.30 24.94
C PHE A 99 -8.94 -0.47 23.65
N MET A 100 -10.05 0.24 23.40
CA MET A 100 -10.18 1.08 22.20
C MET A 100 -9.13 2.20 22.16
N ILE A 101 -8.83 2.84 23.30
CA ILE A 101 -7.80 3.90 23.37
C ILE A 101 -6.44 3.31 23.02
N ILE A 102 -6.06 2.19 23.63
CA ILE A 102 -4.79 1.50 23.37
C ILE A 102 -4.71 1.06 21.90
N HIS A 103 -5.77 0.43 21.39
CA HIS A 103 -5.85 -0.07 20.02
C HIS A 103 -5.62 1.04 18.98
N ASN A 104 -6.38 2.15 19.08
CA ASN A 104 -6.24 3.27 18.15
C ASN A 104 -4.89 3.98 18.32
N SER A 105 -4.42 4.16 19.55
CA SER A 105 -3.13 4.82 19.81
C SER A 105 -1.97 3.99 19.26
N MET A 106 -2.00 2.68 19.47
CA MET A 106 -1.00 1.75 18.97
C MET A 106 -0.96 1.75 17.44
N LEU A 107 -2.13 1.72 16.78
CA LEU A 107 -2.20 1.79 15.32
C LEU A 107 -1.71 3.13 14.76
N ALA A 108 -1.98 4.25 15.43
CA ALA A 108 -1.45 5.56 15.06
C ALA A 108 0.08 5.60 15.18
N VAL A 109 0.64 5.14 16.31
CA VAL A 109 2.09 5.10 16.55
C VAL A 109 2.77 4.12 15.59
N PHE A 110 2.20 2.94 15.37
CA PHE A 110 2.71 1.97 14.41
C PHE A 110 2.73 2.53 12.99
N SER A 111 1.66 3.21 12.57
CA SER A 111 1.58 3.82 11.24
C SER A 111 2.64 4.92 11.06
N ALA A 112 2.85 5.74 12.10
CA ALA A 112 3.90 6.77 12.11
C ALA A 112 5.30 6.16 12.04
N TRP A 113 5.54 5.10 12.81
CA TRP A 113 6.79 4.35 12.78
C TRP A 113 7.03 3.70 11.40
N ALA A 114 5.99 3.10 10.81
CA ALA A 114 6.07 2.45 9.51
C ALA A 114 6.41 3.46 8.40
N ILE A 115 5.77 4.63 8.36
CA ILE A 115 6.12 5.66 7.37
C ILE A 115 7.55 6.16 7.56
N SER A 116 7.98 6.45 8.80
CA SER A 116 9.36 6.87 9.06
C SER A 116 10.37 5.79 8.66
N GLY A 117 10.10 4.52 8.98
CA GLY A 117 10.96 3.40 8.62
C GLY A 117 11.04 3.15 7.12
N MET A 118 9.90 3.18 6.42
CA MET A 118 9.86 3.06 4.96
C MET A 118 10.60 4.23 4.31
N MET A 119 10.36 5.48 4.71
CA MET A 119 11.07 6.63 4.15
C MET A 119 12.58 6.58 4.43
N TYR A 120 12.99 6.21 5.64
CA TYR A 120 14.40 6.04 5.99
C TYR A 120 15.06 4.95 5.14
N ASN A 121 14.44 3.77 5.02
CA ASN A 121 15.00 2.67 4.24
C ASN A 121 15.04 2.99 2.74
N GLN A 122 14.03 3.69 2.19
CA GLN A 122 14.09 4.20 0.81
C GLN A 122 15.23 5.21 0.64
N MET A 123 15.44 6.12 1.59
CA MET A 123 16.53 7.10 1.53
C MET A 123 17.90 6.43 1.62
N VAL A 124 18.07 5.45 2.50
CA VAL A 124 19.31 4.66 2.60
C VAL A 124 19.55 3.87 1.33
N HIS A 125 18.52 3.21 0.79
CA HIS A 125 18.61 2.47 -0.46
C HIS A 125 19.01 3.38 -1.62
N TRP A 126 18.39 4.56 -1.73
CA TRP A 126 18.75 5.59 -2.71
C TRP A 126 20.20 6.05 -2.54
N TYR A 127 20.61 6.34 -1.30
CA TYR A 127 21.98 6.77 -1.02
C TYR A 127 23.00 5.68 -1.38
N SER A 128 22.73 4.43 -1.01
CA SER A 128 23.58 3.28 -1.35
C SER A 128 23.66 3.08 -2.87
N ALA A 129 22.53 3.18 -3.58
CA ALA A 129 22.46 3.11 -5.04
C ALA A 129 23.29 4.21 -5.71
N THR A 130 23.19 5.45 -5.23
CA THR A 130 23.84 6.60 -5.86
C THR A 130 25.29 6.85 -5.39
N SER A 131 25.74 6.16 -4.34
CA SER A 131 27.07 6.34 -3.77
C SER A 131 28.18 5.98 -4.78
N GLY A 132 28.92 7.01 -5.22
CA GLY A 132 30.04 6.88 -6.17
C GLY A 132 29.69 7.17 -7.63
N LEU A 133 28.47 7.62 -7.95
CA LEU A 133 28.18 8.22 -9.26
C LEU A 133 28.50 9.71 -9.23
N GLU A 134 29.36 10.17 -10.17
CA GLU A 134 29.78 11.58 -10.29
C GLU A 134 28.63 12.53 -10.65
N ARG A 135 27.53 12.03 -11.25
CA ARG A 135 26.34 12.82 -11.59
C ARG A 135 25.07 11.99 -11.44
N ALA A 136 24.04 12.57 -10.81
CA ALA A 136 22.69 12.00 -10.80
C ALA A 136 22.07 12.12 -12.20
N ASP A 137 22.18 11.06 -12.99
CA ASP A 137 21.45 10.89 -14.26
C ASP A 137 19.97 10.58 -13.96
N PRO A 138 18.99 11.26 -14.57
CA PRO A 138 17.57 10.94 -14.38
C PRO A 138 17.21 9.49 -14.75
N THR A 139 17.98 8.85 -15.63
CA THR A 139 17.85 7.42 -15.96
C THR A 139 18.07 6.52 -14.74
N LEU A 140 18.98 6.91 -13.86
CA LEU A 140 19.26 6.22 -12.60
C LEU A 140 18.05 6.27 -11.65
N LEU A 141 17.41 7.44 -11.58
CA LEU A 141 16.20 7.62 -10.77
C LEU A 141 15.05 6.75 -11.30
N VAL A 142 14.88 6.70 -12.62
CA VAL A 142 13.86 5.84 -13.25
C VAL A 142 14.17 4.37 -12.99
N GLU A 143 15.40 3.92 -13.20
CA GLU A 143 15.79 2.54 -12.94
C GLU A 143 15.58 2.14 -11.46
N TYR A 144 15.93 3.02 -10.52
CA TYR A 144 15.67 2.86 -9.08
C TYR A 144 14.16 2.73 -8.80
N LEU A 145 13.34 3.58 -9.41
CA LEU A 145 11.89 3.56 -9.18
C LEU A 145 11.26 2.32 -9.79
N CYS A 146 11.78 1.82 -10.91
CA CYS A 146 11.23 0.71 -11.69
C CYS A 146 11.61 -0.68 -11.18
N ASN A 147 12.68 -0.82 -10.38
CA ASN A 147 13.17 -2.12 -9.96
C ASN A 147 13.31 -2.19 -8.44
N MET A 148 12.72 -3.24 -7.86
CA MET A 148 12.82 -3.57 -6.43
C MET A 148 13.89 -4.62 -6.11
N ASP A 149 14.27 -5.46 -7.09
CA ASP A 149 15.36 -6.45 -6.97
C ASP A 149 16.60 -5.90 -7.69
N SER A 150 17.69 -5.72 -6.96
CA SER A 150 18.95 -5.17 -7.46
C SER A 150 19.60 -6.02 -8.51
N LYS A 151 19.24 -7.31 -8.59
CA LYS A 151 19.65 -8.16 -9.71
C LYS A 151 19.14 -7.68 -11.06
N ASN A 152 18.09 -6.84 -11.06
CA ASN A 152 17.53 -6.26 -12.27
C ASN A 152 18.13 -4.89 -12.62
N TYR A 153 19.01 -4.33 -11.78
CA TYR A 153 19.70 -3.09 -12.12
C TYR A 153 20.73 -3.29 -13.23
N ARG A 154 20.77 -2.35 -14.18
CA ARG A 154 21.64 -2.39 -15.36
C ARG A 154 22.68 -1.28 -15.34
N ILE A 155 22.36 -0.15 -14.72
CA ILE A 155 23.27 0.99 -14.53
C ILE A 155 23.98 0.85 -13.18
N LEU A 156 23.26 0.38 -12.15
CA LEU A 156 23.85 0.08 -10.84
C LEU A 156 24.49 -1.31 -10.86
N THR A 157 25.82 -1.36 -10.79
CA THR A 157 26.58 -2.63 -10.75
C THR A 157 26.90 -3.10 -9.33
N LYS A 158 26.56 -2.30 -8.31
CA LYS A 158 26.84 -2.63 -6.91
C LYS A 158 25.69 -3.46 -6.31
N PRO A 159 25.97 -4.61 -5.67
CA PRO A 159 24.95 -5.37 -4.96
C PRO A 159 24.44 -4.56 -3.76
N LEU A 160 23.13 -4.29 -3.71
CA LEU A 160 22.47 -3.52 -2.63
C LEU A 160 21.96 -4.43 -1.50
N ILE A 161 22.69 -5.52 -1.28
CA ILE A 161 22.34 -6.56 -0.32
C ILE A 161 22.26 -5.94 1.09
N GLY A 162 21.09 -6.07 1.72
CA GLY A 162 20.80 -5.53 3.06
C GLY A 162 19.91 -4.29 3.07
N SER A 163 19.99 -3.38 2.09
CA SER A 163 19.01 -2.27 1.99
C SER A 163 17.66 -2.75 1.45
N GLU A 164 17.66 -3.71 0.52
CA GLU A 164 16.46 -4.36 0.00
C GLU A 164 15.74 -5.19 1.07
N GLU A 165 16.51 -5.96 1.83
CA GLU A 165 16.01 -6.79 2.92
C GLU A 165 15.29 -5.91 3.97
N ARG A 166 15.82 -4.72 4.26
CA ARG A 166 15.19 -3.71 5.14
C ARG A 166 13.90 -3.13 4.57
N ILE A 167 13.88 -2.86 3.26
CA ILE A 167 12.69 -2.42 2.53
C ILE A 167 11.61 -3.50 2.67
N ILE A 168 11.91 -4.73 2.27
CA ILE A 168 10.97 -5.86 2.32
C ILE A 168 10.47 -6.11 3.74
N TYR A 169 11.35 -6.04 4.76
CA TYR A 169 10.95 -6.13 6.16
C TYR A 169 9.87 -5.10 6.53
N MET A 170 10.09 -3.83 6.19
CA MET A 170 9.16 -2.74 6.51
C MET A 170 7.82 -2.90 5.81
N TYR A 171 7.84 -3.28 4.53
CA TYR A 171 6.60 -3.54 3.79
C TYR A 171 5.88 -4.78 4.30
N TRP A 172 6.61 -5.83 4.68
CA TRP A 172 6.03 -7.04 5.24
C TRP A 172 5.39 -6.78 6.61
N ILE A 173 6.05 -6.08 7.53
CA ILE A 173 5.43 -5.80 8.84
C ILE A 173 4.22 -4.86 8.71
N PHE A 174 4.27 -3.90 7.78
CA PHE A 174 3.12 -3.07 7.42
C PHE A 174 1.98 -3.90 6.80
N TYR A 175 2.30 -4.90 5.99
CA TYR A 175 1.33 -5.84 5.46
C TYR A 175 0.70 -6.70 6.57
N ILE A 176 1.49 -7.20 7.53
CA ILE A 176 0.99 -7.93 8.68
C ILE A 176 0.01 -7.08 9.51
N SER A 177 0.21 -5.76 9.61
CA SER A 177 -0.74 -4.89 10.32
C SER A 177 -2.15 -4.94 9.73
N LYS A 178 -2.31 -5.20 8.42
CA LYS A 178 -3.61 -5.27 7.76
C LYS A 178 -4.48 -6.42 8.27
N PHE A 179 -3.87 -7.51 8.69
CA PHE A 179 -4.58 -8.61 9.36
C PHE A 179 -5.06 -8.20 10.75
N TYR A 180 -4.29 -7.39 11.48
CA TYR A 180 -4.71 -6.87 12.78
C TYR A 180 -5.81 -5.80 12.66
N GLU A 181 -5.75 -4.96 11.63
CA GLU A 181 -6.73 -3.89 11.38
C GLU A 181 -8.17 -4.42 11.16
N VAL A 182 -8.38 -5.71 10.88
CA VAL A 182 -9.74 -6.30 10.87
C VAL A 182 -10.46 -6.19 12.22
N VAL A 183 -9.71 -6.00 13.31
CA VAL A 183 -10.24 -5.74 14.65
C VAL A 183 -11.09 -4.46 14.67
N ASP A 184 -10.80 -3.46 13.82
CA ASP A 184 -11.67 -2.28 13.66
C ASP A 184 -13.10 -2.67 13.29
N THR A 185 -13.22 -3.65 12.39
CA THR A 185 -14.52 -4.17 11.95
C THR A 185 -15.25 -4.87 13.11
N LEU A 186 -14.51 -5.65 13.91
CA LEU A 186 -15.07 -6.32 15.08
C LEU A 186 -15.51 -5.31 16.15
N ILE A 187 -14.77 -4.21 16.35
CA ILE A 187 -15.16 -3.13 17.27
C ILE A 187 -16.45 -2.46 16.80
N ILE A 188 -16.60 -2.17 15.50
CA ILE A 188 -17.83 -1.59 14.91
C ILE A 188 -19.02 -2.51 15.19
N LEU A 189 -18.87 -3.81 14.89
CA LEU A 189 -19.90 -4.81 15.10
C LEU A 189 -20.26 -4.97 16.59
N ALA A 190 -19.27 -5.03 17.48
CA ALA A 190 -19.50 -5.16 18.92
C ALA A 190 -20.26 -3.96 19.51
N ARG A 191 -20.01 -2.76 18.97
CA ARG A 191 -20.72 -1.53 19.34
C ARG A 191 -22.16 -1.48 18.82
N GLY A 192 -22.66 -2.55 18.20
CA GLY A 192 -23.99 -2.61 17.63
C GLY A 192 -24.12 -1.76 16.37
N LYS A 193 -23.04 -1.55 15.61
CA LYS A 193 -23.12 -0.88 14.32
C LYS A 193 -22.94 -1.89 13.20
N ARG A 194 -23.57 -1.62 12.05
CA ARG A 194 -23.37 -2.42 10.85
C ARG A 194 -21.96 -2.14 10.29
N SER A 195 -21.20 -3.20 9.99
CA SER A 195 -20.01 -3.04 9.15
C SER A 195 -20.48 -2.74 7.73
N SER A 196 -20.09 -1.59 7.19
CA SER A 196 -20.47 -1.17 5.84
C SER A 196 -19.76 -2.01 4.78
N THR A 197 -20.30 -1.98 3.55
CA THR A 197 -19.60 -2.53 2.37
C THR A 197 -18.24 -1.87 2.20
N LEU A 198 -18.16 -0.55 2.41
CA LEU A 198 -16.91 0.21 2.38
C LEU A 198 -15.85 -0.37 3.33
N GLN A 199 -16.20 -0.57 4.61
CA GLN A 199 -15.28 -1.12 5.61
C GLN A 199 -14.82 -2.52 5.20
N THR A 200 -15.77 -3.39 4.89
CA THR A 200 -15.51 -4.81 4.61
C THR A 200 -14.68 -4.99 3.33
N PHE A 201 -15.03 -4.25 2.28
CA PHE A 201 -14.30 -4.25 1.01
C PHE A 201 -12.89 -3.68 1.16
N HIS A 202 -12.73 -2.59 1.92
CA HIS A 202 -11.43 -1.98 2.19
C HIS A 202 -10.49 -2.98 2.88
N HIS A 203 -10.86 -3.55 4.03
CA HIS A 203 -9.98 -4.44 4.80
C HIS A 203 -9.67 -5.76 4.06
N ALA A 204 -10.64 -6.32 3.34
CA ALA A 204 -10.39 -7.51 2.51
C ALA A 204 -9.41 -7.20 1.37
N GLY A 205 -9.62 -6.08 0.68
CA GLY A 205 -8.81 -5.71 -0.48
C GLY A 205 -7.39 -5.25 -0.14
N VAL A 206 -7.18 -4.51 0.96
CA VAL A 206 -5.81 -4.10 1.37
C VAL A 206 -4.92 -5.31 1.71
N ILE A 207 -5.51 -6.41 2.19
CA ILE A 207 -4.78 -7.67 2.43
C ILE A 207 -4.36 -8.29 1.09
N ILE A 208 -5.27 -8.38 0.11
CA ILE A 208 -4.97 -8.98 -1.20
C ILE A 208 -3.95 -8.15 -1.98
N ILE A 209 -4.13 -6.82 -2.05
CA ILE A 209 -3.20 -5.94 -2.77
C ILE A 209 -1.84 -5.89 -2.09
N GLY A 210 -1.78 -5.89 -0.75
CA GLY A 210 -0.52 -5.94 0.01
C GLY A 210 0.25 -7.24 -0.25
N TRP A 211 -0.47 -8.37 -0.23
CA TRP A 211 0.10 -9.67 -0.61
C TRP A 211 0.63 -9.65 -2.04
N THR A 212 -0.16 -9.15 -2.99
CA THR A 212 0.22 -9.09 -4.41
C THR A 212 1.45 -8.18 -4.62
N GLY A 213 1.49 -7.03 -3.95
CA GLY A 213 2.63 -6.11 -4.03
C GLY A 213 3.94 -6.74 -3.54
N LEU A 214 3.90 -7.43 -2.39
CA LEU A 214 5.07 -8.12 -1.84
C LEU A 214 5.44 -9.37 -2.63
N ARG A 215 4.46 -10.19 -3.01
CA ARG A 215 4.66 -11.49 -3.67
C ARG A 215 5.29 -11.36 -5.05
N TYR A 216 5.02 -10.25 -5.73
CA TYR A 216 5.51 -9.93 -7.07
C TYR A 216 6.60 -8.83 -7.04
N GLU A 217 7.09 -8.46 -5.85
CA GLU A 217 8.12 -7.42 -5.66
C GLU A 217 7.83 -6.14 -6.46
N SER A 218 6.57 -5.72 -6.43
CA SER A 218 6.06 -4.71 -7.33
C SER A 218 6.63 -3.32 -6.99
N PRO A 219 7.24 -2.60 -7.95
CA PRO A 219 7.84 -1.28 -7.71
C PRO A 219 6.82 -0.19 -7.34
N MET A 220 5.54 -0.42 -7.61
CA MET A 220 4.43 0.46 -7.24
C MET A 220 3.90 0.24 -5.83
N ALA A 221 4.28 -0.85 -5.14
CA ALA A 221 3.83 -1.11 -3.77
C ALA A 221 4.42 -0.15 -2.73
N PRO A 222 5.73 0.18 -2.75
CA PRO A 222 6.35 1.07 -1.78
C PRO A 222 5.69 2.45 -1.62
N PRO A 223 5.48 3.22 -2.71
CA PRO A 223 4.82 4.52 -2.64
C PRO A 223 3.39 4.42 -2.10
N GLY A 224 2.64 3.38 -2.49
CA GLY A 224 1.27 3.16 -2.03
C GLY A 224 1.19 2.89 -0.53
N ALA A 225 2.09 2.09 0.02
CA ALA A 225 2.16 1.80 1.45
C ALA A 225 2.62 3.01 2.27
N ILE A 226 3.56 3.83 1.77
CA ILE A 226 3.95 5.10 2.40
C ILE A 226 2.76 6.05 2.51
N LEU A 227 2.01 6.26 1.42
CA LEU A 227 0.82 7.11 1.42
C LEU A 227 -0.26 6.57 2.38
N ASN A 228 -0.49 5.26 2.37
CA ASN A 228 -1.46 4.64 3.29
C ASN A 228 -1.05 4.82 4.76
N ALA A 229 0.21 4.59 5.10
CA ALA A 229 0.72 4.78 6.45
C ALA A 229 0.60 6.25 6.92
N ALA A 230 0.84 7.22 6.04
CA ALA A 230 0.64 8.65 6.34
C ALA A 230 -0.82 8.92 6.75
N VAL A 231 -1.77 8.46 5.94
CA VAL A 231 -3.19 8.73 6.17
C VAL A 231 -3.74 7.92 7.34
N HIS A 232 -3.28 6.67 7.52
CA HIS A 232 -3.63 5.85 8.69
C HIS A 232 -3.11 6.47 10.00
N THR A 233 -1.93 7.08 9.99
CA THR A 233 -1.43 7.85 11.16
C THR A 233 -2.44 8.93 11.55
N LEU A 234 -2.90 9.73 10.60
CA LEU A 234 -3.89 10.79 10.85
C LEU A 234 -5.26 10.24 11.26
N MET A 235 -5.70 9.15 10.62
CA MET A 235 -7.01 8.54 10.85
C MET A 235 -7.12 7.90 12.23
N TYR A 236 -6.13 7.10 12.64
CA TYR A 236 -6.12 6.48 13.97
C TYR A 236 -5.84 7.49 15.08
N PHE A 237 -5.05 8.53 14.82
CA PHE A 237 -4.93 9.66 15.75
C PHE A 237 -6.30 10.31 15.97
N TYR A 238 -7.05 10.56 14.90
CA TYR A 238 -8.43 11.06 14.99
C TYR A 238 -9.35 10.14 15.80
N PHE A 239 -9.30 8.83 15.58
CA PHE A 239 -10.11 7.87 16.36
C PHE A 239 -9.71 7.83 17.83
N THR A 240 -8.42 7.97 18.14
CA THR A 240 -7.92 8.09 19.51
C THR A 240 -8.55 9.30 20.20
N LEU A 241 -8.50 10.49 19.57
CA LEU A 241 -9.13 11.71 20.11
C LEU A 241 -10.63 11.51 20.37
N GLN A 242 -11.34 10.86 19.44
CA GLN A 242 -12.76 10.58 19.58
C GLN A 242 -13.06 9.60 20.73
N THR A 243 -12.17 8.63 21.00
CA THR A 243 -12.32 7.71 22.14
C THR A 243 -12.04 8.38 23.49
N LEU A 244 -11.21 9.42 23.51
CA LEU A 244 -10.96 10.27 24.67
C LEU A 244 -12.07 11.31 24.92
N GLY A 245 -13.09 11.36 24.05
CA GLY A 245 -14.19 12.33 24.16
C GLY A 245 -13.84 13.73 23.67
N ILE A 246 -12.70 13.91 23.00
CA ILE A 246 -12.28 15.19 22.42
C ILE A 246 -13.10 15.43 21.15
N SER A 247 -13.91 16.48 21.15
CA SER A 247 -14.74 16.82 20.00
C SER A 247 -13.89 17.45 18.90
N VAL A 248 -13.99 16.85 17.71
CA VAL A 248 -13.25 17.33 16.52
C VAL A 248 -14.24 17.93 15.52
N SER A 249 -13.88 19.08 14.95
CA SER A 249 -14.74 19.83 14.04
C SER A 249 -15.15 19.03 12.80
N ARG A 250 -16.34 19.31 12.26
CA ARG A 250 -16.82 18.67 11.01
C ARG A 250 -15.87 18.91 9.83
N ARG A 251 -15.20 20.06 9.78
CA ARG A 251 -14.22 20.41 8.73
C ARG A 251 -13.05 19.44 8.73
N PHE A 252 -12.54 19.08 9.90
CA PHE A 252 -11.43 18.12 10.01
C PHE A 252 -11.85 16.71 9.57
N LYS A 253 -13.03 16.23 9.98
CA LYS A 253 -13.56 14.93 9.53
C LYS A 253 -13.70 14.87 8.00
N ARG A 254 -14.21 15.96 7.41
CA ARG A 254 -14.33 16.13 5.96
C ARG A 254 -12.96 16.12 5.28
N ALA A 255 -11.99 16.87 5.81
CA ALA A 255 -10.62 16.91 5.29
C ALA A 255 -9.94 15.54 5.34
N LEU A 256 -10.10 14.79 6.45
CA LEU A 256 -9.55 13.45 6.59
C LEU A 256 -10.09 12.50 5.51
N THR A 257 -11.40 12.54 5.26
CA THR A 257 -12.03 11.74 4.19
C THR A 257 -11.55 12.20 2.80
N SER A 258 -11.39 13.50 2.58
CA SER A 258 -10.85 14.05 1.33
C SER A 258 -9.41 13.60 1.08
N ILE A 259 -8.56 13.56 2.11
CA ILE A 259 -7.17 13.08 2.00
C ILE A 259 -7.13 11.58 1.68
N GLN A 260 -8.03 10.77 2.26
CA GLN A 260 -8.17 9.35 1.89
C GLN A 260 -8.52 9.16 0.41
N ILE A 261 -9.49 9.92 -0.11
CA ILE A 261 -9.84 9.87 -1.54
C ILE A 261 -8.65 10.31 -2.40
N ALA A 262 -8.00 11.41 -2.03
CA ALA A 262 -6.84 11.92 -2.76
C ALA A 262 -5.69 10.91 -2.79
N GLN A 263 -5.43 10.20 -1.67
CA GLN A 263 -4.46 9.11 -1.62
C GLN A 263 -4.74 8.05 -2.67
N PHE A 264 -5.99 7.59 -2.82
CA PHE A 264 -6.31 6.54 -3.77
C PHE A 264 -6.16 7.00 -5.22
N ILE A 265 -6.57 8.23 -5.54
CA ILE A 265 -6.42 8.81 -6.89
C ILE A 265 -4.94 8.97 -7.24
N VAL A 266 -4.15 9.58 -6.34
CA VAL A 266 -2.71 9.78 -6.54
C VAL A 266 -1.99 8.44 -6.63
N GLY A 267 -2.30 7.49 -5.74
CA GLY A 267 -1.70 6.15 -5.76
C GLY A 267 -2.02 5.38 -7.04
N LEU A 268 -3.28 5.42 -7.49
CA LEU A 268 -3.69 4.77 -8.74
C LEU A 268 -3.01 5.41 -9.96
N GLY A 269 -2.97 6.74 -10.02
CA GLY A 269 -2.28 7.47 -11.09
C GLY A 269 -0.79 7.16 -11.13
N PHE A 270 -0.13 7.15 -9.95
CA PHE A 270 1.28 6.79 -9.86
C PHE A 270 1.51 5.35 -10.33
N ALA A 271 0.69 4.39 -9.91
CA ALA A 271 0.80 3.00 -10.34
C ALA A 271 0.67 2.82 -11.87
N HIS A 272 -0.26 3.53 -12.52
CA HIS A 272 -0.42 3.46 -13.97
C HIS A 272 0.70 4.17 -14.73
N PHE A 273 1.32 5.19 -14.14
CA PHE A 273 2.43 5.89 -14.77
C PHE A 273 3.59 4.92 -15.12
N TYR A 274 3.83 3.89 -14.30
CA TYR A 274 4.82 2.85 -14.55
C TYR A 274 4.60 2.09 -15.88
N LEU A 275 3.39 2.03 -16.43
CA LEU A 275 3.14 1.38 -17.72
C LEU A 275 3.77 2.12 -18.89
N PHE A 276 3.91 3.43 -18.77
CA PHE A 276 4.33 4.27 -19.88
C PHE A 276 5.82 4.57 -19.83
N VAL A 277 6.48 4.36 -18.69
CA VAL A 277 7.88 4.73 -18.49
C VAL A 277 8.82 3.69 -19.10
N ASN A 278 9.68 4.15 -20.01
CA ASN A 278 10.79 3.40 -20.56
C ASN A 278 12.09 4.18 -20.37
N TYR A 279 13.21 3.47 -20.25
CA TYR A 279 14.51 4.08 -20.08
C TYR A 279 15.60 3.33 -20.86
N LYS A 280 16.59 4.07 -21.38
CA LYS A 280 17.74 3.51 -22.11
C LYS A 280 18.86 3.14 -21.16
N ALA A 281 19.32 1.89 -21.20
CA ALA A 281 20.45 1.41 -20.40
C ALA A 281 21.41 0.56 -21.25
N PRO A 282 22.70 0.44 -20.86
CA PRO A 282 23.65 -0.41 -21.57
C PRO A 282 23.26 -1.90 -21.51
N LEU A 283 23.51 -2.63 -22.61
CA LEU A 283 23.38 -4.08 -22.65
C LEU A 283 24.55 -4.73 -21.88
N HIS A 284 24.44 -4.94 -20.58
CA HIS A 284 25.37 -5.82 -19.86
C HIS A 284 24.87 -7.28 -19.88
N LYS A 285 25.76 -8.23 -20.20
CA LYS A 285 25.50 -9.68 -20.28
C LYS A 285 25.18 -10.27 -18.90
N ASP A 286 24.37 -11.33 -18.91
CA ASP A 286 23.70 -12.01 -17.79
C ASP A 286 24.42 -12.04 -16.41
N PRO A 287 23.68 -11.87 -15.29
CA PRO A 287 24.15 -12.11 -13.92
C PRO A 287 24.16 -13.61 -13.55
N ALA A 288 24.58 -14.48 -14.47
CA ALA A 288 24.56 -15.94 -14.29
C ALA A 288 25.96 -16.56 -14.08
N SER A 289 26.83 -15.89 -13.31
CA SER A 289 28.03 -16.52 -12.74
C SER A 289 28.57 -15.66 -11.60
N GLY A 290 28.11 -15.94 -10.38
CA GLY A 290 28.60 -15.32 -9.14
C GLY A 290 30.03 -15.74 -8.76
N ALA A 291 30.94 -15.84 -9.71
CA ALA A 291 32.32 -16.29 -9.49
C ALA A 291 33.39 -15.20 -9.61
N ASP A 292 33.10 -14.01 -10.18
CA ASP A 292 34.16 -13.03 -10.52
C ASP A 292 34.15 -11.71 -9.74
N LEU A 293 33.51 -11.66 -8.57
CA LEU A 293 33.48 -10.45 -7.73
C LEU A 293 34.75 -10.21 -6.88
N LEU A 294 35.92 -10.72 -7.30
CA LEU A 294 37.21 -10.47 -6.62
C LEU A 294 38.31 -9.88 -7.50
N GLN A 295 38.01 -9.33 -8.68
CA GLN A 295 39.00 -8.54 -9.40
C GLN A 295 38.40 -7.24 -9.92
N GLY A 296 38.90 -6.13 -9.35
CA GLY A 296 38.71 -4.80 -9.92
C GLY A 296 39.20 -4.76 -11.35
N SER A 297 38.58 -3.86 -12.12
CA SER A 297 38.76 -3.59 -13.55
C SER A 297 38.05 -4.55 -14.52
N VAL A 298 36.79 -4.22 -14.86
CA VAL A 298 36.22 -4.63 -16.16
C VAL A 298 36.55 -3.54 -17.17
N GLN A 299 37.64 -3.76 -17.90
CA GLN A 299 37.92 -3.07 -19.15
C GLN A 299 37.14 -3.76 -20.27
N SER A 300 36.34 -2.99 -21.01
CA SER A 300 35.51 -3.46 -22.12
C SER A 300 36.36 -4.00 -23.28
N PRO A 301 36.20 -5.27 -23.71
CA PRO A 301 36.74 -5.72 -24.99
C PRO A 301 35.69 -5.46 -26.08
N ASN A 302 36.01 -4.54 -27.00
CA ASN A 302 35.30 -4.22 -28.25
C ASN A 302 33.91 -3.55 -28.13
N GLY A 303 33.91 -2.22 -28.10
CA GLY A 303 33.60 -1.47 -29.32
C GLY A 303 32.16 -1.25 -29.79
N SER A 304 31.12 -1.62 -29.03
CA SER A 304 29.78 -1.05 -29.26
C SER A 304 29.12 -0.68 -27.93
N ASN A 305 28.96 0.62 -27.67
CA ASN A 305 28.12 1.17 -26.62
C ASN A 305 26.63 0.96 -26.97
N GLU A 306 26.22 -0.29 -27.21
CA GLU A 306 24.83 -0.60 -27.52
C GLU A 306 23.97 -0.37 -26.28
N THR A 307 23.03 0.55 -26.44
CA THR A 307 22.01 0.88 -25.45
C THR A 307 20.70 0.28 -25.93
N ALA A 308 19.95 -0.33 -25.01
CA ALA A 308 18.62 -0.85 -25.28
C ALA A 308 17.58 -0.11 -24.43
N THR A 309 16.37 -0.03 -24.96
CA THR A 309 15.22 0.55 -24.24
C THR A 309 14.57 -0.53 -23.38
N PHE A 310 14.40 -0.23 -22.11
CA PHE A 310 13.76 -1.11 -21.13
C PHE A 310 12.49 -0.46 -20.59
N SER A 311 11.38 -1.21 -20.56
CA SER A 311 10.13 -0.77 -19.95
C SER A 311 10.14 -1.06 -18.45
N CYS A 312 9.61 -0.12 -17.68
CA CYS A 312 9.46 -0.22 -16.22
C CYS A 312 8.55 -1.39 -15.81
N LEU A 313 7.53 -1.68 -16.62
CA LEU A 313 6.66 -2.86 -16.53
C LEU A 313 6.68 -3.61 -17.87
N ASN A 314 7.50 -4.66 -17.97
CA ASN A 314 7.72 -5.38 -19.23
C ASN A 314 7.25 -6.84 -19.23
N ASN A 315 6.68 -7.33 -18.12
CA ASN A 315 6.31 -8.73 -17.96
C ASN A 315 4.96 -8.88 -17.24
N GLN A 316 4.35 -10.05 -17.42
CA GLN A 316 3.06 -10.41 -16.82
C GLN A 316 3.07 -10.36 -15.29
N GLY A 317 4.23 -10.64 -14.68
CA GLY A 317 4.45 -10.54 -13.23
C GLY A 317 4.35 -9.11 -12.70
N GLY A 318 4.88 -8.12 -13.43
CA GLY A 318 4.76 -6.71 -13.06
C GLY A 318 3.37 -6.14 -13.34
N ALA A 319 2.71 -6.60 -14.42
CA ALA A 319 1.38 -6.12 -14.80
C ALA A 319 0.25 -6.68 -13.90
N PHE A 320 0.40 -7.90 -13.37
CA PHE A 320 -0.62 -8.52 -12.52
C PHE A 320 -0.94 -7.70 -11.25
N PRO A 321 0.04 -7.25 -10.44
CA PRO A 321 -0.21 -6.34 -9.31
C PRO A 321 -0.94 -5.07 -9.69
N LEU A 322 -0.65 -4.50 -10.87
CA LEU A 322 -1.34 -3.32 -11.35
C LEU A 322 -2.82 -3.62 -11.64
N VAL A 323 -3.11 -4.72 -12.34
CA VAL A 323 -4.50 -5.13 -12.63
C VAL A 323 -5.29 -5.36 -11.34
N VAL A 324 -4.70 -6.08 -10.38
CA VAL A 324 -5.29 -6.32 -9.06
C VAL A 324 -5.54 -4.98 -8.36
N ALA A 325 -4.54 -4.09 -8.33
CA ALA A 325 -4.66 -2.77 -7.72
C ALA A 325 -5.78 -1.93 -8.36
N SER A 326 -5.87 -1.91 -9.68
CA SER A 326 -6.91 -1.19 -10.42
C SER A 326 -8.31 -1.74 -10.15
N SER A 327 -8.45 -3.08 -10.17
CA SER A 327 -9.73 -3.76 -9.89
C SER A 327 -10.25 -3.50 -8.48
N TYR A 328 -9.34 -3.22 -7.54
CA TYR A 328 -9.66 -2.91 -6.16
C TYR A 328 -9.88 -1.41 -5.91
N LEU A 329 -8.96 -0.56 -6.35
CA LEU A 329 -8.96 0.87 -6.03
C LEU A 329 -10.09 1.62 -6.73
N LEU A 330 -10.48 1.24 -7.95
CA LEU A 330 -11.58 1.91 -8.66
C LEU A 330 -12.92 1.79 -7.91
N PRO A 331 -13.39 0.57 -7.52
CA PRO A 331 -14.56 0.45 -6.65
C PRO A 331 -14.36 1.11 -5.28
N LEU A 332 -13.16 1.06 -4.70
CA LEU A 332 -12.90 1.67 -3.40
C LEU A 332 -13.07 3.20 -3.45
N ILE A 333 -12.52 3.85 -4.49
CA ILE A 333 -12.67 5.29 -4.74
C ILE A 333 -14.15 5.63 -4.86
N TYR A 334 -14.90 4.85 -5.64
CA TYR A 334 -16.35 5.03 -5.76
C TYR A 334 -17.06 4.99 -4.40
N LEU A 335 -16.79 3.96 -3.59
CA LEU A 335 -17.42 3.81 -2.27
C LEU A 335 -17.06 4.95 -1.31
N PHE A 336 -15.82 5.46 -1.36
CA PHE A 336 -15.42 6.61 -0.55
C PHE A 336 -16.05 7.93 -1.02
N VAL A 337 -16.17 8.13 -2.33
CA VAL A 337 -16.85 9.30 -2.90
C VAL A 337 -18.33 9.28 -2.54
N GLU A 338 -19.00 8.12 -2.67
CA GLU A 338 -20.37 7.93 -2.24
C GLU A 338 -20.54 8.23 -0.74
N PHE A 339 -19.67 7.66 0.10
CA PHE A 339 -19.65 7.95 1.55
C PHE A 339 -19.47 9.45 1.83
N TYR A 340 -18.58 10.11 1.09
CA TYR A 340 -18.30 11.53 1.25
C TYR A 340 -19.53 12.39 0.91
N ILE A 341 -20.17 12.11 -0.22
CA ILE A 341 -21.38 12.83 -0.66
C ILE A 341 -22.50 12.61 0.36
N ASN A 342 -22.73 11.38 0.80
CA ASN A 342 -23.79 11.07 1.77
C ASN A 342 -23.54 11.69 3.16
N SER A 343 -22.29 11.85 3.57
CA SER A 343 -21.92 12.37 4.90
C SER A 343 -21.77 13.91 4.95
N TYR A 344 -21.33 14.51 3.85
CA TYR A 344 -20.91 15.93 3.79
C TYR A 344 -21.60 16.73 2.69
N GLY A 345 -22.26 16.08 1.74
CA GLY A 345 -23.12 16.75 0.77
C GLY A 345 -24.19 17.55 1.49
N GLY A 346 -24.43 18.78 1.03
CA GLY A 346 -25.57 19.54 1.50
C GLY A 346 -26.83 18.80 1.09
N LYS A 347 -27.76 18.56 2.01
CA LYS A 347 -29.14 18.29 1.62
C LYS A 347 -29.55 19.51 0.79
N THR A 348 -29.75 19.35 -0.51
CA THR A 348 -30.58 20.30 -1.24
C THR A 348 -31.90 20.33 -0.48
N ALA A 349 -32.22 21.49 0.09
CA ALA A 349 -33.52 21.70 0.70
C ALA A 349 -34.55 21.37 -0.39
N ALA A 350 -35.32 20.31 -0.19
CA ALA A 350 -36.52 20.12 -0.99
C ALA A 350 -37.35 21.41 -0.85
N PRO A 351 -37.83 22.01 -1.96
CA PRO A 351 -38.66 23.20 -1.86
C PRO A 351 -39.86 22.87 -0.98
N ALA A 352 -40.07 23.68 0.05
CA ALA A 352 -41.23 23.58 0.92
C ALA A 352 -42.49 23.72 0.06
N THR A 353 -43.19 22.63 -0.19
CA THR A 353 -44.56 22.66 -0.70
C THR A 353 -45.42 23.29 0.39
N SER A 354 -45.72 24.57 0.19
CA SER A 354 -46.78 25.28 0.88
C SER A 354 -48.12 24.65 0.49
N THR A 355 -48.68 23.84 1.38
CA THR A 355 -50.13 23.61 1.40
C THR A 355 -50.60 23.97 2.79
N GLY A 356 -51.14 25.18 2.90
CA GLY A 356 -51.89 25.60 4.07
C GLY A 356 -53.12 24.73 4.23
N THR A 357 -53.42 24.34 5.47
CA THR A 357 -54.79 24.13 5.91
C THR A 357 -54.86 24.50 7.38
N THR A 358 -55.79 25.40 7.63
CA THR A 358 -56.18 26.04 8.88
C THR A 358 -56.82 25.05 9.86
N ALA A 359 -56.75 25.38 11.15
CA ALA A 359 -57.63 24.92 12.25
C ALA A 359 -57.32 23.51 12.81
N VAL A 360 -57.44 23.19 14.10
CA VAL A 360 -58.22 23.72 15.22
C VAL A 360 -57.43 23.48 16.53
N LYS A 361 -57.41 24.45 17.44
CA LYS A 361 -57.11 24.26 18.87
C LYS A 361 -58.33 23.63 19.55
N THR A 362 -58.15 22.56 20.30
CA THR A 362 -59.00 22.25 21.46
C THR A 362 -58.27 21.29 22.40
N GLU A 363 -58.12 21.78 23.63
CA GLU A 363 -57.87 21.15 24.95
C GLU A 363 -56.72 20.15 25.14
#